data_AF-A0A5B0MKB6-F1
#
_entry.id   AF-A0A5B0MKB6-F1
#
_cell.length_a   1.000
_cell.length_b   1.000
_cell.length_c   1.000
_cell.angle_alpha   90.00
_cell.angle_beta   90.00
_cell.angle_gamma   90.00
#
_symmetry.space_group_name_H-M   'P 1'
#
loop_
_entity.id
_entity.type
_entity.pdbx_description
1 polymer ?
#
loop_
_entity_poly.entity_id
_entity_poly.type
_entity_poly.pdbx_seq_one_letter_code
_entity_poly.pdbx_strand_id
1 'polypeptide(L)'
;MDMVEFVRAELTRPEIRILRINMKYSLASSDDLAGLYSSQEQTPDSEIIPTLIYSTTKNLTGQVLEVLNRARETHHGEDDPFSKFARRYHSATGDLDKSDVINDFTNVVFPVVSSTMALGLGQNWKRVRSVIHMGRGNPASICKMLGQCGRDGKPGLAIMFVKPNRKNGKNCVTDFTNVKFQNDDDRMDAKQEANWIFDSRLGYVPLSVDDPNYKKEAARETEKEFSECFCSNCKPESSQWLINNMKRATIKNFDSFISDLREDIPELNPIRRSCSVQTNKVVWVEESGEKPLEESLEMFSKDLVGYFNRLFESVMKNMATYPPSTYFCIKQARRISKNIGQLTIDNIEELIGGEMLPGQMSMLIKHIELFRSGELFKCVAQQQEEAKTQLNLTAERLRLARETEENERIKKQKAIHVAAALKRAETAERVAKNAERKRVAKEAKFVESEKKRAKRDSDMAILQELKAQAQAASELSRSQDAVRPTPSTSGAVNGSIDPSLL
;
A
#
# COMPACT_ATOMS: atom_id res chain seq x y z
N MET A 1 20.49 5.58 -42.34
CA MET A 1 19.69 5.27 -41.15
C MET A 1 20.67 5.20 -40.00
N ASP A 2 20.71 6.23 -39.17
CA ASP A 2 21.57 6.23 -37.99
C ASP A 2 21.13 5.10 -37.06
N MET A 3 22.06 4.21 -36.72
CA MET A 3 21.83 3.15 -35.74
C MET A 3 21.70 3.82 -34.38
N VAL A 4 20.48 3.81 -33.82
CA VAL A 4 20.24 4.22 -32.45
C VAL A 4 20.82 3.15 -31.52
N GLU A 5 21.87 3.52 -30.78
CA GLU A 5 22.45 2.66 -29.75
C GLU A 5 21.65 2.80 -28.45
N PHE A 6 21.07 1.69 -27.99
CA PHE A 6 20.36 1.65 -26.71
C PHE A 6 21.30 1.24 -25.58
N VAL A 7 21.80 2.22 -24.82
CA VAL A 7 22.56 1.97 -23.59
C VAL A 7 21.59 1.58 -22.46
N ARG A 8 21.91 0.51 -21.74
CA ARG A 8 21.09 -0.01 -20.65
C ARG A 8 21.94 -0.18 -19.40
N ALA A 9 21.48 0.36 -18.28
CA ALA A 9 22.10 0.21 -16.98
C ALA A 9 21.31 -0.76 -16.08
N GLU A 10 21.96 -1.25 -15.03
CA GLU A 10 21.35 -2.07 -13.99
C GLU A 10 20.40 -1.22 -13.13
N LEU A 11 19.18 -1.70 -12.89
CA LEU A 11 18.19 -1.02 -12.05
C LEU A 11 18.19 -1.55 -10.61
N THR A 12 18.72 -2.75 -10.39
CA THR A 12 18.78 -3.36 -9.07
C THR A 12 19.75 -2.60 -8.18
N ARG A 13 19.25 -2.17 -7.02
CA ARG A 13 19.99 -1.45 -5.99
C ARG A 13 19.99 -2.28 -4.71
N PRO A 14 20.89 -3.29 -4.60
CA PRO A 14 20.92 -4.22 -3.46
C PRO A 14 21.15 -3.52 -2.11
N GLU A 15 21.76 -2.34 -2.11
CA GLU A 15 21.97 -1.52 -0.94
C GLU A 15 20.67 -0.93 -0.37
N ILE A 16 19.54 -0.95 -1.10
CA ILE A 16 18.25 -0.47 -0.59
C ILE A 16 17.43 -1.64 -0.05
N ARG A 17 17.18 -1.64 1.26
CA ARG A 17 16.22 -2.52 1.91
C ARG A 17 14.80 -1.98 1.74
N ILE A 18 13.91 -2.76 1.13
CA ILE A 18 12.52 -2.36 0.88
C ILE A 18 11.57 -3.05 1.87
N LEU A 19 10.81 -2.25 2.62
CA LEU A 19 9.79 -2.68 3.56
C LEU A 19 8.39 -2.39 3.06
N ARG A 20 7.49 -3.35 3.25
CA ARG A 20 6.05 -3.20 3.02
C ARG A 20 5.33 -3.21 4.36
N ILE A 21 4.63 -2.13 4.69
CA ILE A 21 3.84 -2.02 5.91
C ILE A 21 2.36 -1.98 5.53
N ASN A 22 1.60 -2.96 6.00
CA ASN A 22 0.15 -2.96 5.86
C ASN A 22 -0.44 -1.90 6.80
N MET A 23 -1.19 -0.95 6.23
CA MET A 23 -1.84 0.11 6.98
C MET A 23 -2.94 -0.46 7.89
N LYS A 24 -2.94 -0.03 9.15
CA LYS A 24 -4.03 -0.29 10.11
C LYS A 24 -5.06 0.83 10.08
N TYR A 25 -4.63 2.04 9.71
CA TYR A 25 -5.47 3.23 9.65
C TYR A 25 -5.72 3.68 8.21
N SER A 26 -6.56 4.69 8.07
CA SER A 26 -6.87 5.24 6.75
C SER A 26 -5.66 5.98 6.17
N LEU A 27 -5.49 5.93 4.85
CA LEU A 27 -4.49 6.78 4.17
C LEU A 27 -4.72 8.26 4.45
N ALA A 28 -5.99 8.67 4.59
CA ALA A 28 -6.36 10.04 4.88
C ALA A 28 -5.84 10.53 6.23
N SER A 29 -5.76 9.67 7.24
CA SER A 29 -5.25 10.02 8.57
C SER A 29 -3.75 9.85 8.69
N SER A 30 -3.13 8.94 7.93
CA SER A 30 -1.69 8.65 7.98
C SER A 30 -1.15 8.22 9.36
N ASP A 31 -2.03 7.81 10.28
CA ASP A 31 -1.68 7.50 11.68
C ASP A 31 -0.64 6.39 11.84
N ASP A 32 -0.55 5.47 10.88
CA ASP A 32 0.46 4.41 10.90
C ASP A 32 1.90 4.96 10.95
N LEU A 33 2.14 6.18 10.44
CA LEU A 33 3.45 6.84 10.51
C LEU A 33 3.90 7.14 11.94
N ALA A 34 2.97 7.40 12.87
CA ALA A 34 3.32 7.65 14.27
C ALA A 34 3.99 6.44 14.91
N GLY A 35 3.79 5.24 14.34
CA GLY A 35 4.47 4.01 14.73
C GLY A 35 5.98 4.00 14.44
N LEU A 36 6.49 4.88 13.59
CA LEU A 36 7.89 4.89 13.16
C LEU A 36 8.78 5.88 13.90
N TYR A 37 8.19 6.88 14.57
CA TYR A 37 8.92 7.95 15.25
C TYR A 37 8.73 7.87 16.77
N SER A 38 9.79 8.19 17.51
CA SER A 38 9.74 8.40 18.96
C SER A 38 9.48 9.87 19.30
N SER A 39 9.25 10.17 20.58
CA SER A 39 9.19 11.54 21.07
C SER A 39 10.53 12.28 20.87
N GLN A 40 10.48 13.62 20.85
CA GLN A 40 11.66 14.48 20.77
C GLN A 40 12.63 14.29 21.93
N GLU A 41 12.09 14.06 23.13
CA GLU A 41 12.90 13.81 24.33
C GLU A 41 13.68 12.50 24.23
N GLN A 42 13.10 11.46 23.62
CA GLN A 42 13.76 10.18 23.43
C GLN A 42 14.79 10.23 22.29
N THR A 43 14.44 10.85 21.16
CA THR A 43 15.34 10.99 20.00
C THR A 43 15.33 12.44 19.52
N PRO A 44 16.40 13.21 19.77
CA PRO A 44 16.53 14.58 19.28
C PRO A 44 16.46 14.66 17.75
N ASP A 45 16.05 15.80 17.20
CA ASP A 45 15.97 16.02 15.74
C ASP A 45 17.26 15.73 15.00
N SER A 46 18.40 16.05 15.62
CA SER A 46 19.73 15.82 15.05
C SER A 46 20.07 14.34 14.88
N GLU A 47 19.36 13.44 15.56
CA GLU A 47 19.57 11.98 15.51
C GLU A 47 18.49 11.26 14.67
N ILE A 48 17.50 12.00 14.14
CA ILE A 48 16.49 11.44 13.24
C ILE A 48 17.11 11.15 11.87
N ILE A 49 16.77 9.98 11.33
CA ILE A 49 17.22 9.54 10.01
C ILE A 49 16.75 10.52 8.93
N PRO A 50 17.64 11.03 8.07
CA PRO A 50 17.27 11.90 6.96
C PRO A 50 16.28 11.19 6.03
N THR A 51 15.03 11.67 6.00
CA THR A 51 13.90 10.97 5.41
C THR A 51 13.10 11.84 4.44
N LEU A 52 12.78 11.29 3.27
CA LEU A 52 11.76 11.85 2.37
C LEU A 52 10.47 11.05 2.51
N ILE A 53 9.36 11.73 2.79
CA ILE A 53 8.03 11.11 2.82
C ILE A 53 7.24 11.61 1.62
N TYR A 54 6.88 10.71 0.73
CA TYR A 54 6.10 11.00 -0.47
C TYR A 54 4.62 10.70 -0.26
N SER A 55 3.76 11.68 -0.48
CA SER A 55 2.30 11.55 -0.46
C SER A 55 1.68 11.86 -1.81
N THR A 56 0.47 11.32 -2.05
CA THR A 56 -0.21 11.45 -3.35
C THR A 56 -0.88 12.81 -3.55
N THR A 57 -1.20 13.55 -2.48
CA THR A 57 -1.86 14.85 -2.56
C THR A 57 -1.17 15.90 -1.70
N LYS A 58 -1.40 17.18 -2.02
CA LYS A 58 -0.93 18.29 -1.18
C LYS A 58 -1.48 18.14 0.22
N ASN A 59 -2.79 17.92 0.41
CA ASN A 59 -3.39 17.84 1.74
C ASN A 59 -2.76 16.75 2.61
N LEU A 60 -2.47 15.58 2.03
CA LEU A 60 -1.80 14.50 2.75
C LEU A 60 -0.40 14.89 3.25
N THR A 61 0.35 15.70 2.52
CA THR A 61 1.66 16.17 3.03
C THR A 61 1.54 17.02 4.30
N GLY A 62 0.43 17.76 4.47
CA GLY A 62 0.14 18.48 5.71
C GLY A 62 -0.29 17.53 6.84
N GLN A 63 -1.19 16.58 6.54
CA GLN A 63 -1.59 15.55 7.51
C GLN A 63 -0.38 14.74 8.03
N VAL A 64 0.55 14.40 7.15
CA VAL A 64 1.81 13.73 7.53
C VAL A 64 2.56 14.56 8.56
N LEU A 65 2.72 15.87 8.36
CA LEU A 65 3.40 16.74 9.33
C LEU A 65 2.69 16.75 10.69
N GLU A 66 1.36 16.83 10.70
CA GLU A 66 0.57 16.75 11.94
C GLU A 66 0.81 15.42 12.68
N VAL A 67 0.79 14.29 11.95
CA VAL A 67 1.05 12.97 12.55
C VAL A 67 2.47 12.87 13.10
N LEU A 68 3.46 13.37 12.37
CA LEU A 68 4.86 13.34 12.78
C LEU A 68 5.09 14.20 14.04
N ASN A 69 4.59 15.44 14.07
CA ASN A 69 4.74 16.33 15.23
C ASN A 69 4.00 15.80 16.46
N ARG A 70 2.82 15.20 16.28
CA ARG A 70 2.12 14.50 17.36
C ARG A 70 2.93 13.31 17.89
N ALA A 71 3.53 12.50 17.02
CA ALA A 71 4.37 11.36 17.45
C ALA A 71 5.61 11.81 18.22
N ARG A 72 6.10 13.00 17.87
CA ARG A 72 7.24 13.69 18.48
C ARG A 72 6.92 14.43 19.77
N GLU A 73 5.64 14.53 20.12
CA GLU A 73 5.13 15.30 21.26
C GLU A 73 5.39 16.82 21.13
N THR A 74 5.44 17.33 19.90
CA THR A 74 5.66 18.75 19.60
C THR A 74 4.32 19.43 19.27
N HIS A 75 3.99 20.52 19.97
CA HIS A 75 2.78 21.31 19.71
C HIS A 75 2.99 22.24 18.51
N HIS A 76 2.03 22.26 17.57
CA HIS A 76 1.98 23.18 16.42
C HIS A 76 3.21 23.18 15.50
N GLY A 77 4.10 22.19 15.60
CA GLY A 77 5.28 22.10 14.75
C GLY A 77 4.97 21.86 13.27
N GLU A 78 3.73 21.50 12.94
CA GLU A 78 3.24 21.35 11.56
C GLU A 78 2.96 22.69 10.87
N ASP A 79 2.71 23.75 11.65
CA ASP A 79 2.42 25.10 11.17
C ASP A 79 3.67 26.00 11.17
N ASP A 80 4.81 25.53 11.73
CA ASP A 80 6.08 26.25 11.76
C ASP A 80 6.88 26.09 10.44
N PRO A 81 7.02 27.16 9.63
CA PRO A 81 7.77 27.10 8.38
C PRO A 81 9.29 26.86 8.59
N PHE A 82 9.81 27.17 9.78
CA PHE A 82 11.23 27.03 10.12
C PHE A 82 11.54 25.81 11.00
N SER A 83 10.56 24.91 11.16
CA SER A 83 10.67 23.70 11.97
C SER A 83 12.01 22.99 11.77
N LYS A 84 12.67 22.64 12.88
CA LYS A 84 13.94 21.90 12.90
C LYS A 84 13.76 20.39 12.75
N PHE A 85 12.52 19.93 12.68
CA PHE A 85 12.19 18.51 12.56
C PHE A 85 11.71 18.14 11.14
N ALA A 86 10.60 18.71 10.71
CA ALA A 86 9.95 18.30 9.47
C ALA A 86 9.36 19.50 8.73
N ARG A 87 9.57 19.55 7.41
CA ARG A 87 9.03 20.63 6.56
C ARG A 87 8.31 20.08 5.34
N ARG A 88 7.41 20.90 4.78
CA ARG A 88 6.54 20.54 3.65
C ARG A 88 7.15 20.96 2.31
N TYR A 89 6.98 20.14 1.28
CA TYR A 89 7.33 20.50 -0.09
C TYR A 89 6.30 20.01 -1.12
N HIS A 90 5.73 20.92 -1.91
CA HIS A 90 4.84 20.55 -3.00
C HIS A 90 4.82 21.59 -4.12
N SER A 91 4.07 21.34 -5.20
CA SER A 91 4.06 22.21 -6.37
C SER A 91 3.58 23.64 -6.09
N ALA A 92 2.75 23.87 -5.07
CA ALA A 92 2.29 25.21 -4.67
C ALA A 92 3.18 25.87 -3.59
N THR A 93 4.31 25.28 -3.22
CA THR A 93 5.28 25.93 -2.33
C THR A 93 5.92 27.09 -3.08
N GLY A 94 6.12 28.23 -2.43
CA GLY A 94 6.79 29.39 -3.04
C GLY A 94 8.22 29.05 -3.47
N ASP A 95 8.75 29.70 -4.51
CA ASP A 95 10.07 29.32 -5.04
C ASP A 95 11.23 29.63 -4.08
N LEU A 96 11.07 30.66 -3.23
CA LEU A 96 11.99 30.94 -2.13
C LEU A 96 11.93 29.81 -1.09
N ASP A 97 10.74 29.46 -0.60
CA ASP A 97 10.56 28.35 0.36
C ASP A 97 11.08 27.01 -0.18
N LYS A 98 10.89 26.72 -1.48
CA LYS A 98 11.46 25.52 -2.11
C LYS A 98 12.98 25.52 -2.00
N SER A 99 13.61 26.65 -2.30
CA SER A 99 15.05 26.82 -2.24
C SER A 99 15.55 26.66 -0.81
N ASP A 100 14.87 27.27 0.15
CA ASP A 100 15.20 27.18 1.58
C ASP A 100 15.07 25.75 2.10
N VAL A 101 13.97 25.05 1.79
CA VAL A 101 13.77 23.64 2.17
C VAL A 101 14.88 22.76 1.61
N ILE A 102 15.28 22.94 0.34
CA ILE A 102 16.35 22.15 -0.29
C ILE A 102 17.70 22.47 0.37
N ASN A 103 18.03 23.75 0.56
CA ASN A 103 19.29 24.19 1.13
C ASN A 103 19.43 23.76 2.60
N ASP A 104 18.41 24.02 3.42
CA ASP A 104 18.40 23.66 4.83
C ASP A 104 18.42 22.15 5.05
N PHE A 105 17.72 21.39 4.20
CA PHE A 105 17.82 19.93 4.24
C PHE A 105 19.20 19.44 3.82
N THR A 106 19.87 20.10 2.86
CA THR A 106 21.24 19.73 2.48
C THR A 106 22.24 20.08 3.60
N ASN A 107 22.03 21.21 4.27
CA ASN A 107 22.87 21.76 5.34
C ASN A 107 22.58 21.19 6.74
N VAL A 108 21.83 20.08 6.84
CA VAL A 108 21.60 19.38 8.11
C VAL A 108 20.78 20.20 9.13
N VAL A 109 19.97 21.15 8.66
CA VAL A 109 19.14 22.00 9.54
C VAL A 109 17.92 21.24 10.09
N PHE A 110 17.32 20.37 9.28
CA PHE A 110 16.21 19.50 9.68
C PHE A 110 16.28 18.14 8.97
N PRO A 111 15.72 17.06 9.55
CA PRO A 111 15.86 15.70 9.05
C PRO A 111 14.73 15.16 8.14
N VAL A 112 13.52 15.74 8.11
CA VAL A 112 12.38 15.14 7.38
C VAL A 112 11.72 16.10 6.39
N VAL A 113 11.51 15.65 5.16
CA VAL A 113 10.70 16.39 4.17
C VAL A 113 9.43 15.61 3.86
N SER A 114 8.28 16.20 4.14
CA SER A 114 6.97 15.72 3.71
C SER A 114 6.63 16.33 2.36
N SER A 115 6.49 15.51 1.31
CA SER A 115 6.41 16.01 -0.05
C SER A 115 5.46 15.26 -0.97
N THR A 116 5.04 15.92 -2.05
CA THR A 116 4.45 15.23 -3.19
C THR A 116 5.53 14.86 -4.21
N MET A 117 5.14 14.20 -5.30
CA MET A 117 6.03 13.93 -6.44
C MET A 117 6.69 15.19 -7.04
N ALA A 118 6.23 16.40 -6.70
CA ALA A 118 6.85 17.65 -7.10
C ALA A 118 8.29 17.79 -6.57
N LEU A 119 8.62 17.12 -5.45
CA LEU A 119 10.01 16.96 -5.01
C LEU A 119 10.67 15.90 -5.91
N GLY A 120 10.95 16.30 -7.16
CA GLY A 120 11.33 15.41 -8.25
C GLY A 120 12.73 15.64 -8.81
N LEU A 121 13.36 14.52 -9.17
CA LEU A 121 14.33 14.25 -10.26
C LEU A 121 15.61 15.06 -10.47
N GLY A 122 15.59 16.38 -10.34
CA GLY A 122 16.76 17.22 -10.62
C GLY A 122 17.74 17.33 -9.45
N GLN A 123 17.34 16.88 -8.26
CA GLN A 123 18.12 17.04 -7.03
C GLN A 123 18.83 15.74 -6.66
N ASN A 124 20.12 15.84 -6.34
CA ASN A 124 20.91 14.71 -5.90
C ASN A 124 20.92 14.61 -4.37
N TRP A 125 20.04 13.77 -3.83
CA TRP A 125 19.87 13.60 -2.40
C TRP A 125 20.86 12.60 -1.78
N LYS A 126 22.15 12.94 -1.75
CA LYS A 126 23.17 12.08 -1.10
C LYS A 126 22.89 11.86 0.39
N ARG A 127 22.29 12.84 1.07
CA ARG A 127 21.96 12.78 2.50
C ARG A 127 20.85 11.79 2.83
N VAL A 128 19.95 11.47 1.88
CA VAL A 128 18.73 10.71 2.17
C VAL A 128 19.07 9.26 2.48
N ARG A 129 18.76 8.84 3.70
CA ARG A 129 18.97 7.47 4.21
C ARG A 129 17.69 6.65 4.20
N SER A 130 16.52 7.32 4.28
CA SER A 130 15.21 6.68 4.24
C SER A 130 14.24 7.36 3.28
N VAL A 131 13.41 6.58 2.59
CA VAL A 131 12.28 7.07 1.80
C VAL A 131 11.02 6.35 2.23
N ILE A 132 9.95 7.08 2.50
CA ILE A 132 8.64 6.54 2.82
C ILE A 132 7.65 6.93 1.73
N HIS A 133 6.90 5.98 1.19
CA HIS A 133 5.83 6.26 0.24
C HIS A 133 4.47 5.96 0.87
N MET A 134 3.60 6.98 0.90
CA MET A 134 2.25 6.95 1.43
C MET A 134 1.24 6.79 0.30
N GLY A 135 0.63 5.62 0.24
CA GLY A 135 -0.45 5.33 -0.71
C GLY A 135 0.04 4.71 -2.02
N ARG A 136 -0.78 4.86 -3.06
CA ARG A 136 -0.54 4.26 -4.38
C ARG A 136 -0.10 5.30 -5.39
N GLY A 137 0.62 4.83 -6.39
CA GLY A 137 1.07 5.60 -7.54
C GLY A 137 1.53 4.64 -8.63
N ASN A 138 1.99 5.19 -9.75
CA ASN A 138 2.56 4.40 -10.82
C ASN A 138 3.82 3.63 -10.32
N PRO A 139 3.97 2.33 -10.62
CA PRO A 139 5.13 1.53 -10.20
C PRO A 139 6.48 2.18 -10.50
N ALA A 140 6.66 2.71 -11.73
CA ALA A 140 7.93 3.31 -12.16
C ALA A 140 8.23 4.59 -11.36
N SER A 141 7.21 5.41 -11.11
CA SER A 141 7.33 6.60 -10.28
C SER A 141 7.72 6.25 -8.84
N ILE A 142 7.09 5.21 -8.28
CA ILE A 142 7.40 4.73 -6.93
C ILE A 142 8.83 4.20 -6.86
N CYS A 143 9.25 3.33 -7.78
CA CYS A 143 10.62 2.82 -7.82
C CYS A 143 11.64 3.96 -7.90
N LYS A 144 11.37 4.98 -8.71
CA LYS A 144 12.19 6.19 -8.79
C LYS A 144 12.25 6.96 -7.46
N MET A 145 11.13 7.09 -6.75
CA MET A 145 11.09 7.74 -5.44
C MET A 145 11.88 6.96 -4.39
N LEU A 146 11.65 5.65 -4.28
CA LEU A 146 12.37 4.78 -3.35
C LEU A 146 13.88 4.79 -3.62
N GLY A 147 14.27 4.83 -4.90
CA GLY A 147 15.67 4.92 -5.33
C GLY A 147 16.38 6.24 -5.01
N GLN A 148 15.76 7.16 -4.27
CA GLN A 148 16.42 8.38 -3.80
C GLN A 148 17.22 8.18 -2.51
N CYS A 149 16.96 7.13 -1.73
CA CYS A 149 17.80 6.79 -0.57
C CYS A 149 19.12 6.11 -0.98
N GLY A 150 20.11 6.18 -0.09
CA GLY A 150 21.38 5.46 -0.22
C GLY A 150 22.25 5.90 -1.40
N ARG A 151 22.10 7.16 -1.87
CA ARG A 151 22.91 7.69 -2.99
C ARG A 151 24.35 8.04 -2.61
N ASP A 152 24.65 8.04 -1.32
CA ASP A 152 26.00 8.12 -0.76
C ASP A 152 26.74 6.76 -0.78
N GLY A 153 26.10 5.70 -1.28
CA GLY A 153 26.66 4.35 -1.32
C GLY A 153 26.46 3.56 -0.01
N LYS A 154 25.88 4.19 1.01
CA LYS A 154 25.52 3.49 2.26
C LYS A 154 24.13 2.86 2.15
N PRO A 155 23.81 1.81 2.93
CA PRO A 155 22.55 1.09 2.75
C PRO A 155 21.31 1.97 2.99
N GLY A 156 20.33 1.98 2.09
CA GLY A 156 19.12 2.79 2.21
C GLY A 156 17.93 2.01 2.75
N LEU A 157 16.96 2.68 3.37
CA LEU A 157 15.67 2.08 3.73
C LEU A 157 14.55 2.69 2.90
N ALA A 158 13.75 1.85 2.27
CA ALA A 158 12.56 2.29 1.55
C ALA A 158 11.32 1.64 2.17
N ILE A 159 10.36 2.44 2.63
CA ILE A 159 9.14 1.96 3.28
C ILE A 159 7.94 2.29 2.41
N MET A 160 7.10 1.30 2.14
CA MET A 160 5.84 1.49 1.44
C MET A 160 4.67 1.14 2.35
N PHE A 161 3.82 2.13 2.63
CA PHE A 161 2.55 1.91 3.28
C PHE A 161 1.50 1.50 2.26
N VAL A 162 0.96 0.29 2.43
CA VAL A 162 0.00 -0.32 1.50
C VAL A 162 -1.30 -0.64 2.21
N LYS A 163 -2.43 -0.43 1.53
CA LYS A 163 -3.72 -0.86 2.06
C LYS A 163 -3.84 -2.38 1.90
N PRO A 164 -4.23 -3.12 2.95
CA PRO A 164 -4.30 -4.58 2.88
C PRO A 164 -5.36 -5.09 1.90
N ASN A 165 -6.44 -4.33 1.69
CA ASN A 165 -7.47 -4.68 0.71
C ASN A 165 -7.88 -3.43 -0.08
N ARG A 166 -7.91 -3.56 -1.40
CA ARG A 166 -8.42 -2.58 -2.36
C ARG A 166 -9.81 -3.00 -2.84
N LYS A 167 -10.76 -2.07 -2.75
CA LYS A 167 -12.06 -2.19 -3.43
C LYS A 167 -11.82 -2.27 -4.94
N ASN A 168 -12.31 -3.33 -5.58
CA ASN A 168 -12.13 -3.59 -7.02
C ASN A 168 -10.66 -3.72 -7.45
N GLY A 169 -9.77 -4.12 -6.54
CA GLY A 169 -8.40 -4.53 -6.84
C GLY A 169 -8.24 -6.04 -6.78
N LYS A 170 -7.08 -6.52 -7.22
CA LYS A 170 -6.64 -7.91 -7.03
C LYS A 170 -5.93 -7.99 -5.68
N ASN A 171 -6.56 -8.66 -4.71
CA ASN A 171 -6.10 -8.73 -3.31
C ASN A 171 -5.56 -10.12 -2.93
N CYS A 172 -5.48 -11.01 -3.90
CA CYS A 172 -4.79 -12.29 -3.76
C CYS A 172 -4.29 -12.75 -5.13
N VAL A 173 -3.31 -13.66 -5.12
CA VAL A 173 -2.70 -14.21 -6.36
C VAL A 173 -3.74 -14.83 -7.29
N THR A 174 -4.82 -15.42 -6.75
CA THR A 174 -5.88 -16.05 -7.55
C THR A 174 -6.77 -15.04 -8.31
N ASP A 175 -6.73 -13.75 -7.95
CA ASP A 175 -7.47 -12.71 -8.67
C ASP A 175 -6.83 -12.36 -10.02
N PHE A 176 -5.59 -12.81 -10.26
CA PHE A 176 -4.85 -12.59 -11.50
C PHE A 176 -5.19 -13.68 -12.53
N THR A 177 -6.24 -13.45 -13.32
CA THR A 177 -6.68 -14.39 -14.37
C THR A 177 -5.69 -14.51 -15.54
N ASN A 178 -4.93 -13.47 -15.84
CA ASN A 178 -3.90 -13.49 -16.87
C ASN A 178 -2.61 -12.80 -16.40
N VAL A 179 -1.72 -13.58 -15.77
CA VAL A 179 -0.51 -13.07 -15.10
C VAL A 179 0.44 -12.32 -16.04
N LYS A 180 0.48 -12.68 -17.33
CA LYS A 180 1.39 -12.06 -18.32
C LYS A 180 0.89 -10.72 -18.86
N PHE A 181 -0.39 -10.40 -18.66
CA PHE A 181 -1.00 -9.16 -19.13
C PHE A 181 -1.46 -8.34 -17.92
N GLN A 182 -0.55 -7.51 -17.42
CA GLN A 182 -0.80 -6.63 -16.28
C GLN A 182 -0.76 -5.17 -16.76
N ASN A 183 -1.83 -4.42 -16.50
CA ASN A 183 -1.78 -2.96 -16.57
C ASN A 183 -1.05 -2.39 -15.33
N ASP A 184 -0.86 -1.07 -15.25
CA ASP A 184 -0.14 -0.46 -14.11
C ASP A 184 -0.82 -0.71 -12.76
N ASP A 185 -2.15 -0.81 -12.72
CA ASP A 185 -2.91 -1.12 -11.50
C ASP A 185 -2.70 -2.58 -11.07
N ASP A 186 -2.72 -3.51 -12.02
CA ASP A 186 -2.44 -4.92 -11.82
C ASP A 186 -1.00 -5.13 -11.34
N ARG A 187 -0.03 -4.41 -11.90
CA ARG A 187 1.37 -4.46 -11.46
C ARG A 187 1.53 -3.97 -10.02
N MET A 188 0.78 -2.93 -9.64
CA MET A 188 0.75 -2.45 -8.26
C MET A 188 0.11 -3.46 -7.31
N ASP A 189 -0.96 -4.13 -7.72
CA ASP A 189 -1.58 -5.20 -6.95
C ASP A 189 -0.64 -6.41 -6.82
N ALA A 190 0.02 -6.80 -7.92
CA ALA A 190 0.99 -7.90 -7.94
C ALA A 190 2.18 -7.65 -7.00
N LYS A 191 2.64 -6.40 -6.94
CA LYS A 191 3.71 -5.95 -6.05
C LYS A 191 3.28 -5.93 -4.57
N GLN A 192 2.00 -5.67 -4.32
CA GLN A 192 1.40 -5.76 -2.99
C GLN A 192 1.19 -7.21 -2.54
N GLU A 193 0.97 -8.14 -3.45
CA GLU A 193 0.69 -9.54 -3.11
C GLU A 193 1.94 -10.43 -3.09
N ALA A 194 2.77 -10.37 -4.13
CA ALA A 194 3.71 -11.45 -4.42
C ALA A 194 5.18 -11.05 -4.46
N ASN A 195 5.57 -10.07 -5.29
CA ASN A 195 6.99 -9.90 -5.59
C ASN A 195 7.43 -8.47 -5.92
N TRP A 196 8.66 -8.14 -5.53
CA TRP A 196 9.28 -6.82 -5.74
C TRP A 196 10.22 -6.78 -6.94
N ILE A 197 10.49 -7.93 -7.58
CA ILE A 197 11.29 -7.99 -8.80
C ILE A 197 10.53 -7.29 -9.92
N PHE A 198 11.05 -6.13 -10.33
CA PHE A 198 10.55 -5.34 -11.43
C PHE A 198 11.58 -5.35 -12.54
N ASP A 199 11.45 -6.30 -13.48
CA ASP A 199 12.09 -6.15 -14.77
C ASP A 199 11.12 -5.42 -15.70
N SER A 200 11.42 -4.14 -15.97
CA SER A 200 10.66 -3.32 -16.90
C SER A 200 10.60 -3.92 -18.32
N ARG A 201 11.47 -4.89 -18.65
CA ARG A 201 11.48 -5.62 -19.92
C ARG A 201 10.39 -6.69 -20.01
N LEU A 202 9.95 -7.25 -18.89
CA LEU A 202 8.94 -8.32 -18.89
C LEU A 202 7.53 -7.78 -19.12
N GLY A 203 7.28 -6.53 -18.72
CA GLY A 203 5.95 -5.91 -18.81
C GLY A 203 4.92 -6.46 -17.82
N TYR A 204 5.31 -7.36 -16.91
CA TYR A 204 4.45 -7.86 -15.84
C TYR A 204 5.31 -8.24 -14.61
N VAL A 205 4.68 -8.30 -13.42
CA VAL A 205 5.34 -8.74 -12.18
C VAL A 205 5.07 -10.23 -11.97
N PRO A 206 6.10 -11.10 -11.88
CA PRO A 206 5.92 -12.50 -11.55
C PRO A 206 5.24 -12.69 -10.18
N LEU A 207 4.21 -13.54 -10.14
CA LEU A 207 3.43 -13.80 -8.93
C LEU A 207 3.86 -15.06 -8.16
N SER A 208 4.79 -15.83 -8.71
CA SER A 208 5.29 -17.07 -8.13
C SER A 208 6.79 -17.19 -8.37
N VAL A 209 7.48 -17.81 -7.41
CA VAL A 209 8.88 -18.23 -7.54
C VAL A 209 9.08 -19.30 -8.62
N ASP A 210 7.99 -19.95 -9.03
CA ASP A 210 7.99 -20.91 -10.12
C ASP A 210 7.93 -20.29 -11.51
N ASP A 211 7.69 -18.98 -11.61
CA ASP A 211 7.67 -18.29 -12.90
C ASP A 211 9.05 -18.40 -13.58
N PRO A 212 9.11 -18.83 -14.86
CA PRO A 212 10.38 -18.99 -15.56
C PRO A 212 11.23 -17.72 -15.62
N ASN A 213 10.61 -16.54 -15.68
CA ASN A 213 11.33 -15.27 -15.70
C ASN A 213 11.84 -14.90 -14.31
N TYR A 214 11.13 -15.26 -13.25
CA TYR A 214 11.66 -15.14 -11.88
C TYR A 214 12.91 -16.01 -11.70
N LYS A 215 12.86 -17.28 -12.11
CA LYS A 215 14.02 -18.20 -12.01
C LYS A 215 15.23 -17.71 -12.81
N LYS A 216 14.99 -17.16 -14.01
CA LYS A 216 16.05 -16.55 -14.83
C LYS A 216 16.69 -15.36 -14.14
N GLU A 217 15.89 -14.48 -13.55
CA GLU A 217 16.42 -13.31 -12.84
C GLU A 217 17.19 -13.72 -11.58
N ALA A 218 16.65 -14.64 -10.78
CA ALA A 218 17.32 -15.16 -9.60
C ALA A 218 18.67 -15.84 -9.93
N ALA A 219 18.72 -16.61 -11.03
CA ALA A 219 19.95 -17.21 -11.51
C ALA A 219 20.97 -16.15 -11.95
N ARG A 220 20.52 -15.10 -12.64
CA ARG A 220 21.37 -13.97 -13.05
C ARG A 220 21.91 -13.19 -11.85
N GLU A 221 21.09 -12.92 -10.85
CA GLU A 221 21.52 -12.26 -9.60
C GLU A 221 22.60 -13.08 -8.89
N THR A 222 22.45 -14.40 -8.88
CA THR A 222 23.45 -15.33 -8.33
C THR A 222 24.76 -15.30 -9.14
N GLU A 223 24.67 -15.36 -10.47
CA GLU A 223 25.84 -15.28 -11.38
C GLU A 223 26.60 -13.97 -11.25
N LYS A 224 25.89 -12.85 -11.02
CA LYS A 224 26.50 -11.53 -10.81
C LYS A 224 26.90 -11.25 -9.35
N GLU A 225 26.80 -12.25 -8.47
CA GLU A 225 27.18 -12.13 -7.05
C GLU A 225 26.44 -11.01 -6.31
N PHE A 226 25.15 -10.82 -6.61
CA PHE A 226 24.34 -9.84 -5.90
C PHE A 226 24.19 -10.25 -4.44
N SER A 227 24.24 -9.27 -3.53
CA SER A 227 24.03 -9.53 -2.11
C SER A 227 22.62 -10.03 -1.84
N GLU A 228 22.46 -10.82 -0.77
CA GLU A 228 21.15 -11.33 -0.36
C GLU A 228 20.15 -10.20 -0.11
N CYS A 229 18.89 -10.41 -0.53
CA CYS A 229 17.82 -9.44 -0.39
C CYS A 229 17.15 -9.52 0.99
N PHE A 230 17.09 -8.39 1.70
CA PHE A 230 16.45 -8.28 3.03
C PHE A 230 15.06 -7.61 3.00
N CYS A 231 14.39 -7.62 1.84
CA CYS A 231 13.06 -7.01 1.72
C CYS A 231 11.97 -7.80 2.49
N SER A 232 10.79 -7.20 2.63
CA SER A 232 9.65 -7.83 3.33
C SER A 232 9.19 -9.17 2.75
N ASN A 233 9.48 -9.47 1.49
CA ASN A 233 9.11 -10.75 0.89
C ASN A 233 10.21 -11.82 1.10
N CYS A 234 11.48 -11.42 1.00
CA CYS A 234 12.61 -12.35 1.15
C CYS A 234 12.90 -12.70 2.62
N LYS A 235 12.77 -11.73 3.53
CA LYS A 235 13.07 -11.88 4.96
C LYS A 235 11.95 -11.27 5.82
N PRO A 236 10.77 -11.92 5.88
CA PRO A 236 9.59 -11.36 6.55
C PRO A 236 9.79 -11.17 8.06
N GLU A 237 10.43 -12.10 8.76
CA GLU A 237 10.66 -12.01 10.21
C GLU A 237 11.62 -10.86 10.57
N SER A 238 12.74 -10.75 9.83
CA SER A 238 13.69 -9.64 9.97
C SER A 238 13.03 -8.30 9.68
N SER A 239 12.21 -8.23 8.63
CA SER A 239 11.46 -7.03 8.27
C SER A 239 10.46 -6.63 9.35
N GLN A 240 9.72 -7.58 9.91
CA GLN A 240 8.76 -7.32 10.98
C GLN A 240 9.45 -6.84 12.26
N TRP A 241 10.60 -7.42 12.60
CA TRP A 241 11.42 -6.95 13.71
C TRP A 241 11.86 -5.50 13.51
N LEU A 242 12.35 -5.16 12.31
CA LEU A 242 12.76 -3.81 11.98
C LEU A 242 11.60 -2.83 12.12
N ILE A 243 10.43 -3.14 11.55
CA ILE A 243 9.20 -2.33 11.65
C ILE A 243 8.83 -2.06 13.13
N ASN A 244 8.88 -3.09 13.98
CA ASN A 244 8.52 -2.97 15.40
C ASN A 244 9.52 -2.14 16.21
N ASN A 245 10.75 -1.96 15.72
CA ASN A 245 11.83 -1.27 16.42
C ASN A 245 12.24 0.06 15.77
N MET A 246 11.61 0.48 14.67
CA MET A 246 11.95 1.72 13.96
C MET A 246 12.01 2.96 14.85
N LYS A 247 11.17 3.05 15.90
CA LYS A 247 11.21 4.16 16.87
C LYS A 247 12.53 4.31 17.63
N ARG A 248 13.35 3.28 17.63
CA ARG A 248 14.64 3.23 18.33
C ARG A 248 15.82 3.51 17.38
N ALA A 249 15.55 3.68 16.09
CA ALA A 249 16.56 3.97 15.10
C ALA A 249 17.03 5.43 15.24
N THR A 250 18.34 5.62 15.17
CA THR A 250 19.05 6.89 15.18
C THR A 250 20.06 6.89 14.04
N ILE A 251 20.59 8.05 13.66
CA ILE A 251 21.64 8.14 12.63
C ILE A 251 22.83 7.21 12.96
N LYS A 252 23.18 7.07 14.24
CA LYS A 252 24.34 6.27 14.70
C LYS A 252 24.17 4.76 14.52
N ASN A 253 22.96 4.24 14.74
CA ASN A 253 22.68 2.80 14.70
C ASN A 253 21.93 2.36 13.43
N PHE A 254 21.60 3.29 12.52
CA PHE A 254 20.73 3.02 11.38
C PHE A 254 21.27 1.91 10.48
N ASP A 255 22.57 1.92 10.18
CA ASP A 255 23.20 0.94 9.28
C ASP A 255 23.11 -0.48 9.87
N SER A 256 23.32 -0.64 11.19
CA SER A 256 23.12 -1.90 11.90
C SER A 256 21.64 -2.30 11.93
N PHE A 257 20.72 -1.35 12.14
CA PHE A 257 19.27 -1.59 12.17
C PHE A 257 18.71 -2.16 10.87
N ILE A 258 19.20 -1.66 9.74
CA ILE A 258 18.75 -2.09 8.42
C ILE A 258 19.49 -3.32 7.91
N SER A 259 20.61 -3.70 8.55
CA SER A 259 21.28 -4.98 8.33
C SER A 259 20.43 -6.16 8.86
N ASP A 260 20.81 -7.38 8.50
CA ASP A 260 20.21 -8.61 9.06
C ASP A 260 20.94 -9.10 10.32
N LEU A 261 22.09 -8.51 10.63
CA LEU A 261 22.95 -8.88 11.76
C LEU A 261 22.42 -8.21 13.04
N ARG A 262 21.42 -8.86 13.64
CA ARG A 262 20.78 -8.41 14.90
C ARG A 262 21.75 -8.33 16.10
N GLU A 263 22.91 -8.95 15.97
CA GLU A 263 23.97 -9.06 16.99
C GLU A 263 24.71 -7.73 17.24
N ASP A 264 24.62 -6.77 16.30
CA ASP A 264 25.36 -5.51 16.34
C ASP A 264 24.66 -4.36 17.09
N ILE A 265 23.49 -4.61 17.69
CA ILE A 265 22.72 -3.56 18.40
C ILE A 265 22.85 -3.77 19.92
N PRO A 266 23.83 -3.13 20.57
CA PRO A 266 23.93 -3.15 22.02
C PRO A 266 22.66 -2.53 22.61
N GLU A 267 22.00 -3.29 23.49
CA GLU A 267 20.79 -2.98 24.27
C GLU A 267 19.87 -1.88 23.70
N LEU A 268 18.74 -2.30 23.13
CA LEU A 268 17.72 -1.38 22.64
C LEU A 268 17.18 -0.49 23.75
N ASN A 269 17.48 0.81 23.69
CA ASN A 269 16.91 1.84 24.58
C ASN A 269 15.39 1.66 24.72
N PRO A 270 14.83 1.62 25.94
CA PRO A 270 13.41 1.36 26.16
C PRO A 270 12.55 2.39 25.42
N ILE A 271 11.45 1.92 24.81
CA ILE A 271 10.48 2.83 24.18
C ILE A 271 9.78 3.60 25.30
N ARG A 272 9.91 4.92 25.29
CA ARG A 272 9.16 5.77 26.20
C ARG A 272 7.66 5.61 25.87
N ARG A 273 6.82 5.46 26.90
CA ARG A 273 5.37 5.56 26.72
C ARG A 273 5.07 6.98 26.27
N SER A 274 4.35 7.12 25.16
CA SER A 274 3.92 8.45 24.67
C SER A 274 3.14 9.16 25.77
N CYS A 275 3.58 10.36 26.14
CA CYS A 275 2.73 11.31 26.81
C CYS A 275 1.64 11.72 25.82
N SER A 276 0.38 11.62 26.21
CA SER A 276 -0.69 12.23 25.44
C SER A 276 -0.44 13.74 25.45
N VAL A 277 0.18 14.25 24.40
CA VAL A 277 0.13 15.67 24.12
C VAL A 277 -1.33 15.96 23.87
N GLN A 278 -1.98 16.59 24.85
CA GLN A 278 -3.26 17.22 24.63
C GLN A 278 -3.01 18.21 23.49
N THR A 279 -3.48 17.89 22.30
CA THR A 279 -3.46 18.83 21.19
C THR A 279 -4.34 19.98 21.63
N ASN A 280 -3.74 21.06 22.16
CA ASN A 280 -4.40 22.33 22.45
C ASN A 280 -4.84 23.05 21.16
N LYS A 281 -5.11 22.31 20.08
CA LYS A 281 -5.81 22.84 18.93
C LYS A 281 -7.24 23.03 19.40
N VAL A 282 -7.56 24.25 19.80
CA VAL A 282 -8.91 24.63 20.16
C VAL A 282 -9.77 24.36 18.95
N VAL A 283 -10.63 23.34 19.04
CA VAL A 283 -11.58 23.03 17.97
C VAL A 283 -12.70 24.05 18.13
N TRP A 284 -12.56 25.13 17.37
CA TRP A 284 -13.59 26.17 17.31
C TRP A 284 -14.89 25.53 16.87
N VAL A 285 -15.95 25.80 17.63
CA VAL A 285 -17.30 25.50 17.17
C VAL A 285 -17.61 26.48 16.06
N GLU A 286 -17.69 25.97 14.82
CA GLU A 286 -18.06 26.78 13.65
C GLU A 286 -19.42 27.44 13.90
N GLU A 287 -19.41 28.77 14.03
CA GLU A 287 -20.60 29.57 14.25
C GLU A 287 -20.57 30.77 13.29
N SER A 288 -21.57 30.80 12.41
CA SER A 288 -21.80 31.89 11.47
C SER A 288 -22.02 33.23 12.19
N GLY A 289 -22.58 33.17 13.41
CA GLY A 289 -22.98 34.33 14.22
C GLY A 289 -24.29 34.96 13.74
N GLU A 290 -24.94 34.39 12.72
CA GLU A 290 -26.15 34.95 12.12
C GLU A 290 -27.40 34.70 12.96
N LYS A 291 -27.48 33.50 13.57
CA LYS A 291 -28.59 33.11 14.42
C LYS A 291 -28.33 33.49 15.89
N PRO A 292 -29.38 33.87 16.64
CA PRO A 292 -29.28 34.01 18.08
C PRO A 292 -28.80 32.72 18.75
N LEU A 293 -28.01 32.87 19.81
CA LEU A 293 -27.60 31.76 20.66
C LEU A 293 -28.70 31.40 21.66
N GLU A 294 -28.41 30.39 22.50
CA GLU A 294 -29.21 30.14 23.72
C GLU A 294 -29.28 31.40 24.58
N GLU A 295 -30.37 31.60 25.31
CA GLU A 295 -30.73 32.83 26.02
C GLU A 295 -29.57 33.44 26.82
N SER A 296 -28.84 32.62 27.59
CA SER A 296 -27.71 33.03 28.43
C SER A 296 -26.52 33.55 27.60
N LEU A 297 -26.12 32.83 26.55
CA LEU A 297 -25.02 33.19 25.68
C LEU A 297 -25.37 34.36 24.74
N GLU A 298 -26.64 34.47 24.33
CA GLU A 298 -27.12 35.58 23.52
C GLU A 298 -27.14 36.89 24.33
N MET A 299 -27.56 36.83 25.60
CA MET A 299 -27.52 37.97 26.50
C MET A 299 -26.08 38.45 26.72
N PHE A 300 -25.15 37.53 27.01
CA PHE A 300 -23.74 37.87 27.13
C PHE A 300 -23.14 38.47 25.84
N SER A 301 -23.55 37.96 24.66
CA SER A 301 -23.13 38.52 23.37
C SER A 301 -23.57 39.98 23.20
N LYS A 302 -24.79 40.31 23.63
CA LYS A 302 -25.31 41.69 23.59
C LYS A 302 -24.56 42.59 24.59
N ASP A 303 -24.24 42.07 25.77
CA ASP A 303 -23.46 42.80 26.77
C ASP A 303 -22.06 43.13 26.26
N LEU A 304 -21.37 42.19 25.60
CA LEU A 304 -20.07 42.40 24.95
C LEU A 304 -20.10 43.56 23.93
N VAL A 305 -21.14 43.62 23.09
CA VAL A 305 -21.33 44.75 22.16
C VAL A 305 -21.54 46.06 22.94
N GLY A 306 -22.31 46.04 24.03
CA GLY A 306 -22.52 47.20 24.88
C GLY A 306 -21.23 47.69 25.58
N TYR A 307 -20.39 46.79 26.07
CA TYR A 307 -19.07 47.13 26.62
C TYR A 307 -18.16 47.73 25.56
N PHE A 308 -18.15 47.16 24.35
CA PHE A 308 -17.38 47.69 23.23
C PHE A 308 -17.83 49.11 22.84
N ASN A 309 -19.14 49.36 22.73
CA ASN A 309 -19.64 50.69 22.37
C ASN A 309 -19.19 51.77 23.36
N ARG A 310 -19.20 51.48 24.67
CA ARG A 310 -18.69 52.38 25.71
C ARG A 310 -17.19 52.66 25.58
N LEU A 311 -16.40 51.62 25.29
CA LEU A 311 -14.96 51.77 25.04
C LEU A 311 -14.72 52.62 23.79
N PHE A 312 -15.47 52.36 22.72
CA PHE A 312 -15.37 53.07 21.45
C PHE A 312 -15.65 54.57 21.61
N GLU A 313 -16.71 54.95 22.32
CA GLU A 313 -17.03 56.35 22.60
C GLU A 313 -15.91 57.06 23.37
N SER A 314 -15.32 56.38 24.36
CA SER A 314 -14.22 56.89 25.17
C SER A 314 -12.93 57.12 24.35
N VAL A 315 -12.60 56.17 23.46
CA VAL A 315 -11.38 56.21 22.65
C VAL A 315 -11.52 57.18 21.48
N MET A 316 -12.67 57.15 20.78
CA MET A 316 -12.85 57.88 19.52
C MET A 316 -13.42 59.29 19.70
N LYS A 317 -14.07 59.61 20.84
CA LYS A 317 -14.60 60.95 21.18
C LYS A 317 -15.31 61.68 20.03
N ASN A 318 -16.18 60.96 19.29
CA ASN A 318 -16.91 61.44 18.10
C ASN A 318 -16.08 61.77 16.85
N MET A 319 -14.81 61.36 16.79
CA MET A 319 -13.92 61.55 15.64
C MET A 319 -13.89 60.34 14.69
N ALA A 320 -14.71 59.32 14.93
CA ALA A 320 -14.71 58.10 14.12
C ALA A 320 -15.44 58.29 12.79
N THR A 321 -14.80 57.86 11.70
CA THR A 321 -15.40 57.85 10.35
C THR A 321 -16.48 56.78 10.18
N TYR A 322 -16.40 55.69 10.95
CA TYR A 322 -17.31 54.55 10.88
C TYR A 322 -17.95 54.25 12.24
N PRO A 323 -19.17 53.68 12.28
CA PRO A 323 -19.83 53.33 13.53
C PRO A 323 -19.10 52.20 14.27
N PRO A 324 -19.30 52.05 15.60
CA PRO A 324 -18.69 50.98 16.40
C PRO A 324 -18.96 49.57 15.84
N SER A 325 -20.15 49.35 15.28
CA SER A 325 -20.58 48.08 14.70
C SER A 325 -19.75 47.62 13.50
N THR A 326 -19.00 48.53 12.86
CA THR A 326 -18.06 48.17 11.79
C THR A 326 -16.82 47.46 12.33
N TYR A 327 -16.41 47.75 13.57
CA TYR A 327 -15.22 47.20 14.21
C TYR A 327 -15.53 45.95 15.04
N PHE A 328 -16.65 45.99 15.77
CA PHE A 328 -17.09 44.87 16.59
C PHE A 328 -18.61 44.75 16.57
N CYS A 329 -19.11 43.71 15.91
CA CYS A 329 -20.53 43.47 15.72
C CYS A 329 -21.04 42.27 16.53
N ILE A 330 -22.37 42.14 16.60
CA ILE A 330 -23.02 41.01 17.28
C ILE A 330 -22.59 39.64 16.74
N LYS A 331 -22.23 39.54 15.44
CA LYS A 331 -21.74 38.29 14.87
C LYS A 331 -20.41 37.86 15.50
N GLN A 332 -19.48 38.80 15.70
CA GLN A 332 -18.21 38.53 16.40
C GLN A 332 -18.45 38.22 17.88
N ALA A 333 -19.32 38.98 18.56
CA ALA A 333 -19.66 38.73 19.96
C ALA A 333 -20.28 37.33 20.17
N ARG A 334 -21.16 36.87 19.26
CA ARG A 334 -21.72 35.52 19.31
C ARG A 334 -20.67 34.43 19.12
N ARG A 335 -19.70 34.62 18.23
CA ARG A 335 -18.60 33.66 18.07
C ARG A 335 -17.81 33.50 19.37
N ILE A 336 -17.52 34.61 20.04
CA ILE A 336 -16.83 34.64 21.35
C ILE A 336 -17.67 33.88 22.38
N SER A 337 -18.94 34.24 22.53
CA SER A 337 -19.84 33.60 23.49
C SER A 337 -19.99 32.10 23.24
N LYS A 338 -20.05 31.67 21.98
CA LYS A 338 -20.15 30.24 21.63
C LYS A 338 -18.93 29.44 22.05
N ASN A 339 -17.74 30.05 21.98
CA ASN A 339 -16.47 29.38 22.26
C ASN A 339 -15.89 29.72 23.65
N ILE A 340 -16.67 30.37 24.52
CA ILE A 340 -16.19 30.92 25.79
C ILE A 340 -15.52 29.91 26.74
N GLY A 341 -15.93 28.63 26.69
CA GLY A 341 -15.28 27.57 27.46
C GLY A 341 -13.85 27.22 26.98
N GLN A 342 -13.54 27.52 25.72
CA GLN A 342 -12.28 27.18 25.06
C GLN A 342 -11.39 28.42 24.80
N LEU A 343 -11.87 29.62 25.12
CA LEU A 343 -11.12 30.86 24.97
C LEU A 343 -10.00 30.95 26.01
N THR A 344 -8.82 31.32 25.54
CA THR A 344 -7.65 31.71 26.32
C THR A 344 -7.25 33.12 25.92
N ILE A 345 -6.46 33.80 26.76
CA ILE A 345 -5.96 35.15 26.47
C ILE A 345 -5.24 35.19 25.11
N ASP A 346 -4.52 34.13 24.78
CA ASP A 346 -3.68 34.04 23.58
C ASP A 346 -4.46 33.73 22.28
N ASN A 347 -5.71 33.25 22.37
CA ASN A 347 -6.46 32.79 21.19
C ASN A 347 -7.69 33.66 20.83
N ILE A 348 -8.00 34.69 21.61
CA ILE A 348 -9.11 35.61 21.34
C ILE A 348 -8.91 36.37 20.02
N GLU A 349 -7.65 36.68 19.66
CA GLU A 349 -7.31 37.40 18.43
C GLU A 349 -7.68 36.62 17.17
N GLU A 350 -7.43 35.30 17.18
CA GLU A 350 -7.78 34.40 16.07
C GLU A 350 -9.28 34.40 15.77
N LEU A 351 -10.10 34.57 16.81
CA LEU A 351 -11.55 34.49 16.69
C LEU A 351 -12.21 35.78 16.19
N ILE A 352 -11.61 36.94 16.50
CA ILE A 352 -12.12 38.26 16.14
C ILE A 352 -11.73 38.62 14.70
N GLY A 353 -10.46 38.39 14.36
CA GLY A 353 -9.85 38.79 13.09
C GLY A 353 -9.74 40.30 12.90
N GLY A 354 -8.57 40.78 12.46
CA GLY A 354 -8.32 42.20 12.19
C GLY A 354 -7.65 42.96 13.34
N GLU A 355 -7.32 44.24 13.11
CA GLU A 355 -6.68 45.11 14.10
C GLU A 355 -7.65 45.49 15.23
N MET A 356 -7.21 45.35 16.48
CA MET A 356 -8.01 45.70 17.65
C MET A 356 -7.83 47.17 18.05
N LEU A 357 -8.90 47.76 18.59
CA LEU A 357 -8.82 49.08 19.20
C LEU A 357 -8.03 49.05 20.51
N PRO A 358 -7.31 50.13 20.85
CA PRO A 358 -6.65 50.25 22.15
C PRO A 358 -7.61 49.98 23.32
N GLY A 359 -7.26 49.02 24.17
CA GLY A 359 -8.07 48.59 25.32
C GLY A 359 -9.17 47.56 25.03
N GLN A 360 -9.41 47.19 23.76
CA GLN A 360 -10.43 46.19 23.40
C GLN A 360 -10.10 44.82 23.97
N MET A 361 -8.84 44.37 23.84
CA MET A 361 -8.39 43.10 24.39
C MET A 361 -8.58 43.02 25.91
N SER A 362 -8.19 44.07 26.64
CA SER A 362 -8.36 44.16 28.09
C SER A 362 -9.84 44.13 28.50
N MET A 363 -10.71 44.81 27.74
CA MET A 363 -12.16 44.77 27.95
C MET A 363 -12.72 43.35 27.77
N LEU A 364 -12.33 42.67 26.68
CA LEU A 364 -12.79 41.32 26.38
C LEU A 364 -12.36 40.33 27.46
N ILE A 365 -11.08 40.32 27.83
CA ILE A 365 -10.54 39.44 28.88
C ILE A 365 -11.31 39.63 30.18
N LYS A 366 -11.46 40.87 30.63
CA LYS A 366 -12.16 41.20 31.88
C LYS A 366 -13.60 40.67 31.90
N HIS A 367 -14.36 40.91 30.83
CA HIS A 367 -15.77 40.52 30.77
C HIS A 367 -15.97 39.03 30.52
N ILE A 368 -15.06 38.37 29.81
CA ILE A 368 -15.02 36.91 29.67
C ILE A 368 -14.75 36.24 31.02
N GLU A 369 -13.76 36.71 31.77
CA GLU A 369 -13.43 36.17 33.10
C GLU A 369 -14.59 36.35 34.09
N LEU A 370 -15.22 37.53 34.10
CA LEU A 370 -16.40 37.78 34.92
C LEU A 370 -17.54 36.82 34.59
N PHE A 371 -17.84 36.62 33.31
CA PHE A 371 -18.89 35.68 32.90
C PHE A 371 -18.54 34.24 33.28
N ARG A 372 -17.28 33.82 33.10
CA ARG A 372 -16.80 32.48 33.49
C ARG A 372 -16.89 32.22 34.98
N SER A 373 -16.76 33.25 35.81
CA SER A 373 -16.91 33.14 37.26
C SER A 373 -18.37 33.02 37.72
N GLY A 374 -19.34 33.31 36.85
CA GLY A 374 -20.76 33.31 37.18
C GLY A 374 -21.43 31.93 37.14
N GLU A 375 -22.52 31.78 37.87
CA GLU A 375 -23.33 30.55 37.91
C GLU A 375 -23.95 30.19 36.55
N LEU A 376 -24.26 31.19 35.73
CA LEU A 376 -24.80 30.98 34.37
C LEU A 376 -23.81 30.24 33.47
N PHE A 377 -22.51 30.54 33.55
CA PHE A 377 -21.50 29.85 32.77
C PHE A 377 -21.33 28.40 33.22
N LYS A 378 -21.40 28.11 34.53
CA LYS A 378 -21.33 26.74 35.05
C LYS A 378 -22.45 25.86 34.48
N CYS A 379 -23.68 26.38 34.40
CA CYS A 379 -24.81 25.69 33.80
C CYS A 379 -24.58 25.40 32.31
N VAL A 380 -24.14 26.42 31.55
CA VAL A 380 -23.84 26.26 30.11
C VAL A 380 -22.70 25.26 29.88
N ALA A 381 -21.62 25.33 30.67
CA ALA A 381 -20.49 24.42 30.57
C ALA A 381 -20.90 22.97 30.84
N GLN A 382 -21.75 22.73 31.85
CA GLN A 382 -22.27 21.41 32.15
C GLN A 382 -23.13 20.86 31.00
N GLN A 383 -24.04 21.67 30.45
CA GLN A 383 -24.88 21.25 29.32
C GLN A 383 -24.05 20.93 28.07
N GLN A 384 -23.00 21.71 27.79
CA GLN A 384 -22.09 21.47 26.66
C GLN A 384 -21.33 20.13 26.83
N GLU A 385 -20.85 19.83 28.03
CA GLU A 385 -20.12 18.59 28.31
C GLU A 385 -21.04 17.35 28.28
N GLU A 386 -22.26 17.47 28.79
CA GLU A 386 -23.29 16.42 28.70
C GLU A 386 -23.65 16.13 27.23
N ALA A 387 -23.89 17.17 26.43
CA ALA A 387 -24.17 17.03 25.01
C ALA A 387 -23.01 16.37 24.24
N LYS A 388 -21.77 16.78 24.53
CA LYS A 388 -20.55 16.18 23.95
C LYS A 388 -20.43 14.70 24.32
N THR A 389 -20.67 14.35 25.58
CA THR A 389 -20.62 12.97 26.07
C THR A 389 -21.68 12.11 25.36
N GLN A 390 -22.91 12.60 25.23
CA GLN A 390 -23.99 11.89 24.52
C GLN A 390 -23.66 11.69 23.03
N LEU A 391 -23.07 12.69 22.39
CA LEU A 391 -22.69 12.61 20.98
C LEU A 391 -21.56 11.59 20.77
N ASN A 392 -20.55 11.57 21.65
CA ASN A 392 -19.47 10.59 21.63
C ASN A 392 -20.01 9.16 21.84
N LEU A 393 -20.88 8.95 22.82
CA LEU A 393 -21.53 7.65 23.06
C LEU A 393 -22.33 7.18 21.84
N THR A 394 -23.05 8.09 21.19
CA THR A 394 -23.82 7.78 19.98
C THR A 394 -22.91 7.44 18.80
N ALA A 395 -21.83 8.20 18.60
CA ALA A 395 -20.85 7.95 17.56
C ALA A 395 -20.14 6.61 17.75
N GLU A 396 -19.77 6.26 18.99
CA GLU A 396 -19.16 4.98 19.32
C GLU A 396 -20.11 3.80 19.09
N ARG A 397 -21.39 3.92 19.48
CA ARG A 397 -22.43 2.92 19.18
C ARG A 397 -22.58 2.71 17.66
N LEU A 398 -22.62 3.78 16.88
CA LEU A 398 -22.71 3.70 15.41
C LEU A 398 -21.45 3.07 14.80
N ARG A 399 -20.26 3.37 15.34
CA ARG A 399 -19.00 2.76 14.90
C ARG A 399 -19.02 1.25 15.14
N LEU A 400 -19.37 0.83 16.36
CA LEU A 400 -19.43 -0.58 16.74
C LEU A 400 -20.45 -1.34 15.87
N ALA A 401 -21.62 -0.76 15.62
CA ALA A 401 -22.64 -1.36 14.76
C ALA A 401 -22.17 -1.57 13.31
N ARG A 402 -21.44 -0.58 12.73
CA ARG A 402 -20.84 -0.73 11.40
C ARG A 402 -19.73 -1.79 11.38
N GLU A 403 -18.88 -1.82 12.40
CA GLU A 403 -17.82 -2.84 12.53
C GLU A 403 -18.43 -4.24 12.63
N THR A 404 -19.51 -4.43 13.40
CA THR A 404 -20.21 -5.72 13.48
C THR A 404 -20.84 -6.13 12.15
N GLU A 405 -21.48 -5.20 11.44
CA GLU A 405 -22.10 -5.48 10.13
C GLU A 405 -21.04 -5.87 9.09
N GLU A 406 -19.92 -5.15 9.05
CA GLU A 406 -18.81 -5.44 8.13
C GLU A 406 -18.16 -6.80 8.46
N ASN A 407 -17.96 -7.10 9.75
CA ASN A 407 -17.44 -8.40 10.18
C ASN A 407 -18.37 -9.56 9.80
N GLU A 408 -19.69 -9.38 9.93
CA GLU A 408 -20.67 -10.36 9.46
C GLU A 408 -20.63 -10.55 7.94
N ARG A 409 -20.51 -9.46 7.17
CA ARG A 409 -20.36 -9.52 5.71
C ARG A 409 -19.10 -10.28 5.32
N ILE A 410 -17.96 -9.99 5.95
CA ILE A 410 -16.69 -10.70 5.73
C ILE A 410 -16.85 -12.19 6.06
N LYS A 411 -17.51 -12.54 7.16
CA LYS A 411 -17.75 -13.93 7.57
C LYS A 411 -18.62 -14.67 6.55
N LYS A 412 -19.71 -14.06 6.07
CA LYS A 412 -20.56 -14.62 5.00
C LYS A 412 -19.78 -14.81 3.70
N GLN A 413 -18.96 -13.83 3.31
CA GLN A 413 -18.18 -13.89 2.08
C GLN A 413 -17.07 -14.96 2.14
N LYS A 414 -16.40 -15.11 3.29
CA LYS A 414 -15.47 -16.22 3.54
C LYS A 414 -16.17 -17.58 3.43
N ALA A 415 -17.37 -17.73 4.00
CA ALA A 415 -18.13 -18.99 3.92
C ALA A 415 -18.49 -19.35 2.45
N ILE A 416 -18.93 -18.36 1.66
CA ILE A 416 -19.20 -18.55 0.23
C ILE A 416 -17.92 -18.98 -0.51
N HIS A 417 -16.79 -18.34 -0.22
CA HIS A 417 -15.53 -18.63 -0.91
C HIS A 417 -14.99 -20.03 -0.56
N VAL A 418 -15.12 -20.46 0.70
CA VAL A 418 -14.76 -21.82 1.14
C VAL A 418 -15.66 -22.86 0.49
N ALA A 419 -16.98 -22.63 0.44
CA ALA A 419 -17.92 -23.53 -0.23
C ALA A 419 -17.64 -23.65 -1.74
N ALA A 420 -17.29 -22.55 -2.41
CA ALA A 420 -16.90 -22.56 -3.81
C ALA A 420 -15.58 -23.31 -4.05
N ALA A 421 -14.60 -23.18 -3.14
CA ALA A 421 -13.34 -23.91 -3.20
C ALA A 421 -13.54 -25.43 -3.06
N LEU A 422 -14.38 -25.86 -2.11
CA LEU A 422 -14.74 -27.28 -1.92
C LEU A 422 -15.39 -27.87 -3.18
N LYS A 423 -16.40 -27.19 -3.76
CA LYS A 423 -17.04 -27.65 -5.01
C LYS A 423 -16.05 -27.76 -6.18
N ARG A 424 -15.08 -26.83 -6.28
CA ARG A 424 -14.04 -26.88 -7.32
C ARG A 424 -13.09 -28.05 -7.11
N ALA A 425 -12.69 -28.33 -5.86
CA ALA A 425 -11.84 -29.47 -5.53
C ALA A 425 -12.53 -30.81 -5.87
N GLU A 426 -13.81 -30.98 -5.49
CA GLU A 426 -14.61 -32.16 -5.84
C GLU A 426 -14.72 -32.34 -7.37
N THR A 427 -14.96 -31.24 -8.10
CA THR A 427 -15.05 -31.28 -9.56
C THR A 427 -13.71 -31.68 -10.19
N ALA A 428 -12.61 -31.13 -9.70
CA ALA A 428 -11.26 -31.46 -10.17
C ALA A 428 -10.90 -32.94 -9.94
N GLU A 429 -11.23 -33.48 -8.75
CA GLU A 429 -11.03 -34.90 -8.45
C GLU A 429 -11.83 -35.81 -9.38
N ARG A 430 -13.09 -35.45 -9.66
CA ARG A 430 -13.94 -36.19 -10.60
C ARG A 430 -13.38 -36.17 -12.03
N VAL A 431 -12.86 -35.03 -12.47
CA VAL A 431 -12.23 -34.88 -13.79
C VAL A 431 -10.94 -35.72 -13.85
N ALA A 432 -10.11 -35.70 -12.81
CA ALA A 432 -8.89 -36.51 -12.73
C ALA A 432 -9.18 -38.02 -12.78
N LYS A 433 -10.17 -38.51 -12.01
CA LYS A 433 -10.60 -39.92 -12.05
C LYS A 433 -11.07 -40.35 -13.44
N ASN A 434 -11.82 -39.48 -14.15
CA ASN A 434 -12.28 -39.77 -15.51
C ASN A 434 -11.13 -39.75 -16.54
N ALA A 435 -10.15 -38.85 -16.40
CA ALA A 435 -8.96 -38.82 -17.25
C ALA A 435 -8.13 -40.11 -17.09
N GLU A 436 -7.95 -40.56 -15.84
CA GLU A 436 -7.21 -41.79 -15.54
C GLU A 436 -7.91 -43.03 -16.12
N ARG A 437 -9.24 -43.14 -15.97
CA ARG A 437 -10.02 -44.22 -16.61
C ARG A 437 -9.84 -44.26 -18.13
N LYS A 438 -9.82 -43.10 -18.78
CA LYS A 438 -9.57 -43.02 -20.23
C LYS A 438 -8.15 -43.44 -20.61
N ARG A 439 -7.15 -43.09 -19.79
CA ARG A 439 -5.75 -43.48 -20.00
C ARG A 439 -5.58 -44.99 -19.92
N VAL A 440 -6.07 -45.61 -18.84
CA VAL A 440 -6.04 -47.06 -18.63
C VAL A 440 -6.76 -47.80 -19.77
N ALA A 441 -7.93 -47.31 -20.21
CA ALA A 441 -8.65 -47.92 -21.33
C ALA A 441 -7.88 -47.82 -22.66
N LYS A 442 -7.15 -46.72 -22.90
CA LYS A 442 -6.31 -46.56 -24.10
C LYS A 442 -5.11 -47.49 -24.08
N GLU A 443 -4.48 -47.65 -22.92
CA GLU A 443 -3.34 -48.54 -22.70
C GLU A 443 -3.73 -50.01 -22.85
N ALA A 444 -4.88 -50.42 -22.30
CA ALA A 444 -5.42 -51.77 -22.49
C ALA A 444 -5.68 -52.10 -23.97
N LYS A 445 -6.27 -51.15 -24.73
CA LYS A 445 -6.49 -51.29 -26.18
C LYS A 445 -5.17 -51.42 -26.95
N PHE A 446 -4.14 -50.65 -26.56
CA PHE A 446 -2.82 -50.72 -27.16
C PHE A 446 -2.16 -52.09 -26.93
N VAL A 447 -2.16 -52.58 -25.69
CA VAL A 447 -1.64 -53.91 -25.33
C VAL A 447 -2.36 -55.02 -26.09
N GLU A 448 -3.69 -54.94 -26.25
CA GLU A 448 -4.45 -55.92 -27.00
C GLU A 448 -4.12 -55.90 -28.51
N SER A 449 -3.91 -54.71 -29.09
CA SER A 449 -3.50 -54.59 -30.49
C SER A 449 -2.10 -55.17 -30.74
N GLU A 450 -1.16 -54.96 -29.82
CA GLU A 450 0.19 -55.53 -29.89
C GLU A 450 0.15 -57.07 -29.78
N LYS A 451 -0.67 -57.64 -28.89
CA LYS A 451 -0.86 -59.10 -28.80
C LYS A 451 -1.43 -59.68 -30.10
N LYS A 452 -2.39 -59.01 -30.73
CA LYS A 452 -2.96 -59.44 -32.02
C LYS A 452 -1.93 -59.37 -33.14
N ARG A 453 -1.05 -58.36 -33.13
CA ARG A 453 0.05 -58.23 -34.08
C ARG A 453 1.09 -59.33 -33.91
N ALA A 454 1.57 -59.56 -32.68
CA ALA A 454 2.52 -60.63 -32.37
C ALA A 454 1.99 -62.02 -32.77
N LYS A 455 0.68 -62.28 -32.56
CA LYS A 455 0.05 -63.53 -33.03
C LYS A 455 0.07 -63.65 -34.55
N ARG A 456 -0.26 -62.59 -35.29
CA ARG A 456 -0.20 -62.60 -36.77
C ARG A 456 1.22 -62.82 -37.28
N ASP A 457 2.21 -62.20 -36.65
CA ASP A 457 3.62 -62.36 -37.02
C ASP A 457 4.09 -63.81 -36.79
N SER A 458 3.67 -64.43 -35.67
CA SER A 458 3.92 -65.84 -35.39
C SER A 458 3.24 -66.78 -36.39
N ASP A 459 1.95 -66.55 -36.70
CA ASP A 459 1.19 -67.36 -37.64
C ASP A 459 1.80 -67.27 -39.06
N MET A 460 2.30 -66.09 -39.46
CA MET A 460 3.00 -65.87 -40.73
C MET A 460 4.34 -66.61 -40.80
N ALA A 461 5.11 -66.65 -39.70
CA ALA A 461 6.36 -67.40 -39.64
C ALA A 461 6.13 -68.90 -39.81
N ILE A 462 5.11 -69.45 -39.14
CA ILE A 462 4.71 -70.86 -39.28
C ILE A 462 4.28 -71.15 -40.74
N LEU A 463 3.52 -70.25 -41.36
CA LEU A 463 3.08 -70.42 -42.75
C LEU A 463 4.26 -70.40 -43.74
N GLN A 464 5.28 -69.58 -43.50
CA GLN A 464 6.50 -69.55 -44.31
C GLN A 464 7.31 -70.84 -44.15
N GLU A 465 7.40 -71.38 -42.94
CA GLU A 465 8.11 -72.63 -42.67
C GLU A 465 7.41 -73.83 -43.33
N LEU A 466 6.07 -73.90 -43.24
CA LEU A 466 5.28 -74.92 -43.95
C LEU A 466 5.42 -74.80 -45.48
N LYS A 467 5.51 -73.58 -46.02
CA LYS A 467 5.77 -73.36 -47.46
C LYS A 467 7.17 -73.83 -47.86
N ALA A 468 8.19 -73.56 -47.04
CA ALA A 468 9.56 -74.02 -47.30
C ALA A 468 9.66 -75.54 -47.27
N GLN A 469 8.98 -76.21 -46.33
CA GLN A 469 8.89 -77.66 -46.26
C GLN A 469 8.16 -78.25 -47.48
N ALA A 470 7.07 -77.63 -47.93
CA ALA A 470 6.34 -78.05 -49.12
C ALA A 470 7.17 -77.86 -50.42
N GLN A 471 7.95 -76.80 -50.52
CA GLN A 471 8.86 -76.57 -51.64
C GLN A 471 10.01 -77.59 -51.65
N ALA A 472 10.62 -77.88 -50.50
CA ALA A 472 11.65 -78.92 -50.38
C ALA A 472 11.11 -80.32 -50.74
N ALA A 473 9.88 -80.64 -50.34
CA ALA A 473 9.21 -81.89 -50.72
C ALA A 473 8.91 -81.97 -52.22
N SER A 474 8.52 -80.86 -52.85
CA SER A 474 8.29 -80.76 -54.29
C SER A 474 9.59 -80.82 -55.11
N GLU A 475 10.71 -80.34 -54.58
CA GLU A 475 12.03 -80.49 -55.21
C GLU A 475 12.54 -81.93 -55.11
N LEU A 476 12.26 -82.62 -54.00
CA LEU A 476 12.55 -84.05 -53.86
C LEU A 476 11.75 -84.90 -54.87
N SER A 477 10.47 -84.60 -55.09
CA SER A 477 9.65 -85.35 -56.06
C SER A 477 10.06 -85.08 -57.51
N ARG A 478 10.49 -83.85 -57.84
CA ARG A 478 11.01 -83.50 -59.17
C ARG A 478 12.32 -84.20 -59.54
N SER A 479 13.08 -84.69 -58.55
CA SER A 479 14.29 -85.48 -58.77
C SER A 479 14.03 -86.97 -59.05
N GLN A 480 12.79 -87.45 -58.84
CA GLN A 480 12.40 -88.86 -59.08
C GLN A 480 11.66 -89.09 -60.41
N ASP A 481 11.12 -88.06 -61.06
CA ASP A 481 10.30 -88.19 -62.29
C ASP A 481 11.05 -87.85 -63.60
N ALA A 482 12.34 -88.20 -63.70
CA ALA A 482 13.13 -88.04 -64.93
C ALA A 482 13.19 -89.33 -65.79
N VAL A 483 12.05 -90.00 -66.04
CA VAL A 483 11.90 -90.96 -67.17
C VAL A 483 10.49 -90.81 -67.78
N ARG A 484 10.47 -90.33 -69.03
CA ARG A 484 9.33 -90.05 -69.96
C ARG A 484 8.61 -91.34 -70.46
N PRO A 485 7.56 -91.30 -71.34
CA PRO A 485 6.73 -90.18 -71.86
C PRO A 485 5.19 -90.42 -71.96
N THR A 486 4.49 -89.33 -72.33
CA THR A 486 3.11 -89.15 -72.87
C THR A 486 2.83 -89.90 -74.21
N PRO A 487 1.62 -89.89 -74.85
CA PRO A 487 0.38 -89.07 -74.71
C PRO A 487 -0.95 -89.89 -74.68
N SER A 488 -2.19 -89.37 -74.51
CA SER A 488 -2.97 -88.53 -75.44
C SER A 488 -4.41 -88.22 -74.95
N THR A 489 -4.91 -86.99 -75.23
CA THR A 489 -6.30 -86.55 -75.56
C THR A 489 -7.50 -87.06 -74.73
N SER A 490 -8.40 -86.25 -74.15
CA SER A 490 -9.28 -85.24 -74.75
C SER A 490 -10.31 -84.78 -73.70
N GLY A 491 -10.97 -83.61 -73.89
CA GLY A 491 -12.27 -83.31 -73.26
C GLY A 491 -12.35 -82.01 -72.46
N ALA A 492 -12.72 -80.93 -73.14
CA ALA A 492 -13.14 -79.65 -72.57
C ALA A 492 -14.51 -79.78 -71.90
N VAL A 493 -14.80 -78.99 -70.85
CA VAL A 493 -16.04 -78.17 -70.69
C VAL A 493 -15.78 -77.03 -69.68
N ASN A 494 -16.18 -75.82 -70.08
CA ASN A 494 -16.24 -74.56 -69.31
C ASN A 494 -17.27 -74.56 -68.17
N GLY A 495 -17.03 -73.80 -67.11
CA GLY A 495 -18.05 -73.51 -66.09
C GLY A 495 -17.68 -72.29 -65.25
N SER A 496 -18.29 -71.17 -65.59
CA SER A 496 -18.07 -69.80 -65.10
C SER A 496 -18.92 -69.48 -63.85
N ILE A 497 -18.28 -68.85 -62.85
CA ILE A 497 -18.76 -67.75 -61.96
C ILE A 497 -19.97 -67.99 -61.02
N ASP A 498 -19.80 -67.71 -59.72
CA ASP A 498 -20.67 -66.78 -58.95
C ASP A 498 -19.93 -66.17 -57.73
N PRO A 499 -19.79 -64.83 -57.63
CA PRO A 499 -19.31 -64.10 -56.47
C PRO A 499 -20.46 -63.30 -55.84
N SER A 500 -21.11 -63.85 -54.81
CA SER A 500 -22.18 -63.14 -54.11
C SER A 500 -22.32 -63.59 -52.65
N LEU A 501 -21.39 -63.14 -51.79
CA LEU A 501 -21.64 -62.98 -50.36
C LEU A 501 -20.97 -61.67 -49.89
N LEU A 502 -21.73 -60.59 -50.03
CA LEU A 502 -21.59 -59.33 -49.31
C LEU A 502 -22.09 -59.51 -47.87
#